data_AF-A0A0E3X1A1-F1
#
_entry.id   AF-A0A0E3X1A1-F1
#
_cell.length_a   1.000
_cell.length_b   1.000
_cell.length_c   1.000
_cell.angle_alpha   90.00
_cell.angle_beta   90.00
_cell.angle_gamma   90.00
#
_symmetry.space_group_name_H-M   'P 1'
#
loop_
_entity.id
_entity.type
_entity.pdbx_description
1 polymer ?
#
loop_
_entity_poly.entity_id
_entity_poly.type
_entity_poly.pdbx_seq_one_letter_code
_entity_poly.pdbx_strand_id
1 'polypeptide(L)'
;MEKRNKPKGNQNKIWKIILIIASIAFLIVAGAMIIIDQRYYIGILYLITSILYFSSAYLIATGRANIIKGTSTKQMSLVLGFVIIAIGLALNGPLWGLGFVLFLAAILSIQEDTK
;
A
#
# COMPACT_ATOMS: atom_id res chain seq x y z
N MET A 1 -1.64 22.13 -32.04
CA MET A 1 -1.74 20.77 -31.45
C MET A 1 -0.81 20.70 -30.25
N GLU A 2 -1.34 20.98 -29.07
CA GLU A 2 -0.57 20.98 -27.82
C GLU A 2 -0.46 19.55 -27.28
N LYS A 3 0.68 18.89 -27.49
CA LYS A 3 1.02 17.66 -26.78
C LYS A 3 1.30 18.01 -25.31
N ARG A 4 0.26 17.99 -24.48
CA ARG A 4 0.43 18.01 -23.01
C ARG A 4 1.23 16.79 -22.58
N ASN A 5 2.53 16.96 -22.40
CA ASN A 5 3.41 15.99 -21.76
C ASN A 5 2.93 15.76 -20.32
N LYS A 6 2.15 14.69 -20.10
CA LYS A 6 1.72 14.27 -18.76
C LYS A 6 2.92 13.79 -17.92
N PRO A 7 2.87 13.99 -16.59
CA PRO A 7 4.02 13.86 -15.70
C PRO A 7 4.22 12.39 -15.30
N LYS A 8 4.79 11.59 -16.21
CA LYS A 8 5.00 10.15 -15.95
C LYS A 8 5.87 9.90 -14.71
N GLY A 9 6.86 10.74 -14.42
CA GLY A 9 7.71 10.63 -13.21
C GLY A 9 7.01 10.93 -11.87
N ASN A 10 5.78 11.45 -11.87
CA ASN A 10 5.12 11.91 -10.65
C ASN A 10 4.36 10.78 -9.92
N GLN A 11 3.91 9.72 -10.61
CA GLN A 11 3.09 8.67 -10.00
C GLN A 11 3.84 7.85 -8.94
N ASN A 12 5.08 7.42 -9.22
CA ASN A 12 5.89 6.72 -8.21
C ASN A 12 6.15 7.60 -6.98
N LYS A 13 6.36 8.91 -7.20
CA LYS A 13 6.55 9.88 -6.13
C LYS A 13 5.29 10.01 -5.27
N ILE A 14 4.12 10.13 -5.91
CA ILE A 14 2.82 10.18 -5.23
C ILE A 14 2.58 8.91 -4.41
N TRP A 15 2.71 7.73 -5.02
CA TRP A 15 2.49 6.45 -4.33
C TRP A 15 3.44 6.24 -3.16
N LYS A 16 4.73 6.57 -3.33
CA LYS A 16 5.70 6.52 -2.24
C LYS A 16 5.24 7.39 -1.06
N ILE A 17 4.82 8.63 -1.32
CA ILE A 17 4.36 9.55 -0.27
C ILE A 17 3.10 9.01 0.41
N ILE A 18 2.10 8.57 -0.36
CA ILE A 18 0.84 8.01 0.18
C ILE A 18 1.11 6.81 1.07
N LEU A 19 1.98 5.88 0.63
CA LEU A 19 2.29 4.67 1.39
C LEU A 19 3.07 4.97 2.68
N ILE A 20 3.99 5.93 2.66
CA ILE A 20 4.71 6.37 3.88
C ILE A 20 3.72 6.98 4.88
N ILE A 21 2.87 7.91 4.43
CA ILE A 21 1.88 8.55 5.29
C ILE A 21 0.93 7.50 5.89
N ALA A 22 0.41 6.59 5.05
CA ALA A 22 -0.48 5.53 5.50
C ALA A 22 0.21 4.57 6.48
N SER A 23 1.47 4.23 6.23
CA SER A 23 2.28 3.37 7.11
C SER A 23 2.45 4.00 8.49
N ILE A 24 2.81 5.28 8.57
CA ILE A 24 2.96 6.01 9.84
C ILE A 24 1.62 6.09 10.56
N ALA A 25 0.54 6.44 9.86
CA ALA A 25 -0.80 6.52 10.45
C ALA A 25 -1.23 5.17 11.06
N PHE A 26 -1.04 4.07 10.34
CA PHE A 26 -1.37 2.73 10.84
C PHE A 26 -0.45 2.26 11.96
N LEU A 27 0.82 2.68 11.98
CA LEU A 27 1.73 2.39 13.09
C LEU A 27 1.26 3.06 14.38
N ILE A 28 0.82 4.32 14.31
CA ILE A 28 0.27 5.06 15.45
C ILE A 28 -1.00 4.36 15.97
N VAL A 29 -1.91 3.99 15.07
CA VAL A 29 -3.14 3.25 15.44
C VAL A 29 -2.81 1.89 16.06
N ALA A 30 -1.87 1.14 15.49
CA ALA A 30 -1.41 -0.12 16.03
C ALA A 30 -0.84 0.04 17.45
N GLY A 31 0.01 1.04 17.66
CA GLY A 31 0.59 1.36 18.97
C GLY A 31 -0.49 1.68 20.00
N ALA A 32 -1.45 2.54 19.66
CA ALA A 32 -2.59 2.86 20.52
C ALA A 32 -3.40 1.59 20.86
N MET A 33 -3.75 0.78 19.87
CA MET A 33 -4.53 -0.44 20.10
C MET A 33 -3.81 -1.51 20.93
N ILE A 34 -2.50 -1.66 20.76
CA ILE A 34 -1.71 -2.68 21.46
C ILE A 34 -1.39 -2.24 22.90
N ILE A 35 -0.99 -0.97 23.08
CA ILE A 35 -0.46 -0.47 24.36
C ILE A 35 -1.58 0.06 25.26
N ILE A 36 -2.53 0.83 24.69
CA ILE A 36 -3.58 1.53 25.45
C ILE A 36 -4.82 0.64 25.54
N ASP A 37 -5.35 0.22 24.40
CA ASP A 37 -6.66 -0.46 24.35
C ASP A 37 -6.57 -1.98 24.55
N GLN A 38 -5.37 -2.57 24.56
CA GLN A 38 -5.11 -4.01 24.64
C GLN A 38 -5.87 -4.87 23.60
N ARG A 39 -6.26 -4.26 22.47
CA ARG A 39 -6.92 -4.93 21.34
C ARG A 39 -5.87 -5.53 20.40
N TYR A 40 -5.12 -6.49 20.92
CA TYR A 40 -3.93 -7.05 20.26
C TYR A 40 -4.20 -7.56 18.84
N TYR A 41 -5.29 -8.31 18.63
CA TYR A 41 -5.61 -8.86 17.32
C TYR A 41 -5.69 -7.76 16.26
N ILE A 42 -6.54 -6.75 16.49
CA ILE A 42 -6.75 -5.66 15.51
C ILE A 42 -5.49 -4.79 15.41
N GLY A 43 -4.83 -4.49 16.53
CA GLY A 43 -3.57 -3.75 16.54
C GLY A 43 -2.47 -4.43 15.71
N ILE A 44 -2.37 -5.77 15.78
CA ILE A 44 -1.44 -6.55 14.96
C ILE A 44 -1.80 -6.45 13.46
N LEU A 45 -3.08 -6.45 13.08
CA LEU A 45 -3.49 -6.26 11.68
C LEU A 45 -3.05 -4.88 11.14
N TYR A 46 -3.22 -3.82 11.93
CA TYR A 46 -2.71 -2.49 11.59
C TYR A 46 -1.18 -2.47 11.50
N LEU A 47 -0.47 -3.14 12.41
CA LEU A 47 0.99 -3.24 12.40
C LEU A 47 1.51 -3.94 11.14
N ILE A 48 0.95 -5.10 10.80
CA ILE A 48 1.31 -5.87 9.60
C ILE A 48 1.06 -5.03 8.34
N THR A 49 -0.06 -4.30 8.30
CA THR A 49 -0.39 -3.42 7.18
C THR A 49 0.58 -2.23 7.07
N SER A 50 0.97 -1.66 8.21
CA SER A 50 1.97 -0.59 8.26
C SER A 50 3.31 -1.06 7.68
N ILE A 51 3.77 -2.27 8.04
CA ILE A 51 4.98 -2.87 7.50
C ILE A 51 4.86 -3.07 6.00
N LEU A 52 3.75 -3.65 5.53
CA LEU A 52 3.49 -3.86 4.10
C LEU A 52 3.61 -2.54 3.30
N TYR A 53 2.95 -1.48 3.76
CA TYR A 53 3.00 -0.19 3.08
C TYR A 53 4.40 0.45 3.13
N PHE A 54 5.11 0.33 4.25
CA PHE A 54 6.48 0.80 4.35
C PHE A 54 7.41 0.06 3.39
N SER A 55 7.33 -1.27 3.35
CA SER A 55 8.12 -2.11 2.44
C SER A 55 7.81 -1.78 0.98
N SER A 56 6.54 -1.59 0.62
CA SER A 56 6.15 -1.17 -0.73
C SER A 56 6.70 0.21 -1.09
N ALA A 57 6.65 1.17 -0.16
CA ALA A 57 7.25 2.48 -0.37
C ALA A 57 8.77 2.40 -0.56
N TYR A 58 9.44 1.53 0.20
CA TYR A 58 10.87 1.27 0.09
C TYR A 58 11.24 0.63 -1.26
N LEU A 59 10.45 -0.33 -1.75
CA LEU A 59 10.64 -0.92 -3.08
C LEU A 59 10.53 0.14 -4.19
N ILE A 60 9.57 1.06 -4.07
CA ILE A 60 9.43 2.17 -5.03
C ILE A 60 10.61 3.15 -4.90
N ALA A 61 11.04 3.47 -3.68
CA ALA A 61 12.14 4.40 -3.42
C ALA A 61 13.48 3.89 -3.97
N THR A 62 13.73 2.58 -3.89
CA THR A 62 14.93 1.93 -4.41
C THR A 62 14.86 1.62 -5.91
N GLY A 63 13.77 2.01 -6.58
CA GLY A 63 13.55 1.74 -8.00
C GLY A 63 13.29 0.27 -8.32
N ARG A 64 13.16 -0.60 -7.30
CA ARG A 64 12.88 -2.03 -7.45
C ARG A 64 11.43 -2.30 -7.85
N ALA A 65 10.52 -1.38 -7.58
CA ALA A 65 9.15 -1.42 -8.08
C ALA A 65 8.84 -0.11 -8.80
N ASN A 66 8.46 -0.20 -10.08
CA ASN A 66 8.05 0.96 -10.87
C ASN A 66 6.57 0.86 -11.25
N ILE A 67 5.71 1.54 -10.48
CA ILE A 67 4.25 1.49 -10.67
C ILE A 67 3.85 1.93 -12.09
N ILE A 68 4.59 2.85 -12.70
CA ILE A 68 4.34 3.34 -14.07
C ILE A 68 4.58 2.26 -15.12
N LYS A 69 5.54 1.34 -14.89
CA LYS A 69 5.82 0.21 -15.79
C LYS A 69 4.80 -0.92 -15.66
N GLY A 70 4.07 -0.98 -14.55
CA GLY A 70 3.01 -1.97 -14.35
C GLY A 70 1.88 -1.79 -15.36
N THR A 71 1.30 -2.91 -15.80
CA THR A 71 0.11 -2.89 -16.65
C THR A 71 -1.06 -2.19 -15.94
N SER A 72 -2.04 -1.69 -16.71
CA SER A 72 -3.23 -1.02 -16.15
C SER A 72 -3.97 -1.90 -15.14
N THR A 73 -3.99 -3.22 -15.35
CA THR A 73 -4.57 -4.20 -14.43
C THR A 73 -3.80 -4.30 -13.11
N LYS A 74 -2.45 -4.29 -13.14
CA LYS A 74 -1.62 -4.33 -11.93
C LYS A 74 -1.78 -3.06 -11.10
N GLN A 75 -1.84 -1.90 -11.76
CA GLN A 75 -2.10 -0.62 -11.10
C GLN A 75 -3.50 -0.59 -10.46
N MET A 76 -4.52 -1.08 -11.17
CA MET A 76 -5.88 -1.15 -10.65
C MET A 76 -5.99 -2.12 -9.47
N SER A 77 -5.31 -3.25 -9.53
CA SER A 77 -5.18 -4.18 -8.41
C SER A 77 -4.53 -3.52 -7.20
N LEU A 78 -3.44 -2.77 -7.39
CA LEU A 78 -2.78 -2.04 -6.30
C LEU A 78 -3.73 -1.03 -5.63
N VAL A 79 -4.49 -0.26 -6.41
CA VAL A 79 -5.49 0.68 -5.87
C VAL A 79 -6.60 -0.04 -5.12
N LEU A 80 -7.17 -1.09 -5.71
CA LEU A 80 -8.25 -1.86 -5.10
C LEU A 80 -7.80 -2.51 -3.79
N GLY A 81 -6.61 -3.10 -3.78
CA GLY A 81 -6.04 -3.72 -2.59
C GLY A 81 -5.87 -2.69 -1.46
N PHE A 82 -5.32 -1.51 -1.78
CA PHE A 82 -5.17 -0.41 -0.82
C PHE A 82 -6.52 0.02 -0.22
N VAL A 83 -7.56 0.17 -1.05
CA VAL A 83 -8.91 0.58 -0.60
C VAL A 83 -9.58 -0.51 0.23
N ILE A 84 -9.52 -1.78 -0.21
CA ILE A 84 -10.11 -2.92 0.51
C ILE A 84 -9.43 -3.12 1.86
N ILE A 85 -8.11 -2.95 1.95
CA ILE A 85 -7.39 -2.96 3.25
C ILE A 85 -7.95 -1.90 4.19
N ALA A 86 -8.07 -0.65 3.70
CA ALA A 86 -8.53 0.47 4.53
C ALA A 86 -9.96 0.25 5.03
N ILE A 87 -10.87 -0.19 4.16
CA ILE A 87 -12.26 -0.50 4.53
C ILE A 87 -12.30 -1.73 5.45
N GLY A 88 -11.54 -2.78 5.13
CA GLY A 88 -11.49 -4.02 5.91
C GLY A 88 -11.03 -3.81 7.35
N LEU A 89 -9.99 -2.98 7.55
CA LEU A 89 -9.54 -2.58 8.88
C LEU A 89 -10.59 -1.74 9.60
N ALA A 90 -11.18 -0.75 8.93
CA ALA A 90 -12.20 0.12 9.53
C ALA A 90 -13.44 -0.67 10.02
N LEU A 91 -13.81 -1.72 9.29
CA LEU A 91 -14.93 -2.60 9.64
C LEU A 91 -14.52 -3.78 10.55
N ASN A 92 -13.24 -3.91 10.92
CA ASN A 92 -12.67 -5.06 11.63
C ASN A 92 -13.04 -6.41 10.97
N GLY A 93 -13.15 -6.43 9.65
CA GLY A 93 -13.71 -7.54 8.89
C GLY A 93 -12.65 -8.42 8.22
N PRO A 94 -12.99 -9.68 7.89
CA PRO A 94 -12.08 -10.60 7.19
C PRO A 94 -11.69 -10.11 5.78
N LEU A 95 -12.44 -9.15 5.23
CA LEU A 95 -12.15 -8.48 3.97
C LEU A 95 -10.76 -7.82 3.94
N TRP A 96 -10.20 -7.47 5.10
CA TRP A 96 -8.82 -6.99 5.20
C TRP A 96 -7.82 -7.94 4.53
N GLY A 97 -7.96 -9.25 4.78
CA GLY A 97 -7.06 -10.26 4.23
C GLY A 97 -7.08 -10.32 2.70
N LEU A 98 -8.28 -10.15 2.10
CA LEU A 98 -8.42 -10.09 0.65
C LEU A 98 -7.68 -8.88 0.07
N GLY A 99 -7.87 -7.71 0.68
CA GLY A 99 -7.15 -6.49 0.28
C GLY A 99 -5.64 -6.64 0.43
N PHE A 100 -5.20 -7.26 1.52
CA PHE A 100 -3.79 -7.52 1.80
C PHE A 100 -3.14 -8.37 0.71
N VAL A 101 -3.74 -9.51 0.39
CA VAL A 101 -3.23 -10.41 -0.66
C VAL A 101 -3.22 -9.72 -2.02
N LEU A 102 -4.29 -9.00 -2.35
CA LEU A 102 -4.44 -8.33 -3.64
C LEU A 102 -3.40 -7.21 -3.82
N PHE A 103 -3.17 -6.41 -2.77
CA PHE A 103 -2.12 -5.38 -2.77
C PHE A 103 -0.72 -5.98 -2.85
N LEU A 104 -0.44 -7.01 -2.05
CA LEU A 104 0.87 -7.68 -2.01
C LEU A 104 1.19 -8.34 -3.36
N ALA A 105 0.23 -9.05 -3.95
CA ALA A 105 0.40 -9.64 -5.27
C ALA A 105 0.66 -8.56 -6.34
N ALA A 106 -0.03 -7.42 -6.27
CA ALA A 106 0.17 -6.33 -7.20
C ALA A 106 1.58 -5.72 -7.10
N ILE A 107 2.07 -5.43 -5.89
CA ILE A 107 3.40 -4.81 -5.72
C ILE A 107 4.52 -5.77 -6.14
N LEU A 108 4.41 -7.06 -5.80
CA LEU A 108 5.38 -8.08 -6.21
C LEU A 108 5.39 -8.26 -7.72
N SER A 109 4.21 -8.31 -8.35
CA SER A 109 4.08 -8.40 -9.81
C SER A 109 4.67 -7.19 -10.54
N ILE A 110 4.62 -5.99 -9.93
CA ILE A 110 5.25 -4.78 -10.48
C ILE A 110 6.77 -4.81 -10.28
N GLN A 111 7.23 -5.36 -9.16
CA GLN A 111 8.67 -5.55 -8.91
C GLN A 111 9.30 -6.50 -9.92
N GLU A 112 8.62 -7.60 -10.27
CA GLU A 112 9.08 -8.55 -11.30
C GLU A 112 9.22 -7.89 -12.67
N ASP A 113 8.23 -7.09 -13.10
CA ASP A 113 8.29 -6.34 -14.37
C ASP A 113 9.40 -5.26 -14.42
N THR A 114 9.98 -4.92 -13.25
CA THR A 114 11.00 -3.87 -13.13
C THR A 114 12.43 -4.42 -13.23
N LYS A 115 12.63 -5.73 -13.02
CA LYS A 115 13.90 -6.43 -13.26
C LYS A 115 14.17 -6.58 -14.76
#